data_AF-A0A0M3RV37-F1
#
_entry.id   AF-A0A0M3RV37-F1
#
_cell.length_a   1.000
_cell.length_b   1.000
_cell.length_c   1.000
_cell.angle_alpha   90.00
_cell.angle_beta   90.00
_cell.angle_gamma   90.00
#
_symmetry.space_group_name_H-M   'P 1'
#
loop_
_entity.id
_entity.type
_entity.pdbx_description
1 polymer ?
#
loop_
_entity_poly.entity_id
_entity_poly.type
_entity_poly.pdbx_seq_one_letter_code
_entity_poly.pdbx_strand_id
1 'polypeptide(L)'
;MRNGVEIPATGSAMAPGIRLQITSDPECREKVSYRVTAAEITLVRGGRPLLPTLLVKQPQADLRGFMPHSRSGDYVYVFIPYKNLRVVSADGTLQPYLPPASAKSESRQRDVTPDAAQGIVFKWILL
;
A
#
# COMPACT_ATOMS: atom_id res chain seq x y z
N MET A 1 -5.87 -6.19 -3.10
CA MET A 1 -6.34 -7.38 -3.84
C MET A 1 -6.44 -8.56 -2.88
N ARG A 2 -7.62 -9.17 -2.74
CA ARG A 2 -7.83 -10.43 -2.01
C ARG A 2 -7.97 -11.54 -3.04
N ASN A 3 -6.96 -12.38 -3.27
CA ASN A 3 -7.02 -13.42 -4.33
C ASN A 3 -7.44 -12.88 -5.73
N GLY A 4 -7.05 -11.66 -6.07
CA GLY A 4 -7.51 -10.98 -7.31
C GLY A 4 -8.88 -10.31 -7.22
N VAL A 5 -9.58 -10.41 -6.09
CA VAL A 5 -10.84 -9.71 -5.80
C VAL A 5 -10.54 -8.29 -5.31
N GLU A 6 -11.19 -7.34 -5.95
CA GLU A 6 -11.22 -5.93 -5.56
C GLU A 6 -11.83 -5.79 -4.17
N ILE A 7 -11.25 -4.95 -3.30
CA ILE A 7 -11.85 -4.69 -1.99
C ILE A 7 -12.95 -3.67 -2.21
N PRO A 8 -14.24 -4.01 -1.94
CA PRO A 8 -15.32 -3.06 -2.13
C PRO A 8 -15.08 -1.79 -1.31
N ALA A 9 -15.47 -0.63 -1.84
CA ALA A 9 -15.41 0.63 -1.11
C ALA A 9 -16.26 0.59 0.18
N THR A 10 -17.24 -0.31 0.26
CA THR A 10 -18.07 -0.56 1.44
C THR A 10 -17.33 -1.29 2.56
N GLY A 11 -16.12 -1.80 2.31
CA GLY A 11 -15.30 -2.52 3.28
C GLY A 11 -15.41 -4.05 3.16
N SER A 12 -14.56 -4.77 3.89
CA SER A 12 -14.64 -6.23 4.02
C SER A 12 -14.01 -6.74 5.31
N ALA A 13 -14.44 -7.91 5.78
CA ALA A 13 -13.90 -8.53 6.99
C ALA A 13 -12.39 -8.82 6.87
N MET A 14 -11.65 -8.66 7.96
CA MET A 14 -10.21 -8.91 7.99
C MET A 14 -9.88 -10.34 7.55
N ALA A 15 -8.91 -10.47 6.65
CA ALA A 15 -8.39 -11.74 6.18
C ALA A 15 -7.11 -12.09 6.96
N PRO A 16 -6.89 -13.37 7.31
CA PRO A 16 -5.71 -13.78 8.06
C PRO A 16 -4.41 -13.60 7.26
N GLY A 17 -4.48 -13.64 5.93
CA GLY A 17 -3.33 -13.40 5.06
C GLY A 17 -3.75 -12.72 3.77
N ILE A 18 -2.86 -11.89 3.24
CA ILE A 18 -3.06 -11.16 1.99
C ILE A 18 -1.83 -11.26 1.08
N ARG A 19 -2.02 -10.97 -0.21
CA ARG A 19 -0.94 -10.81 -1.18
C ARG A 19 -0.95 -9.38 -1.72
N LEU A 20 0.17 -8.70 -1.57
CA LEU A 20 0.45 -7.41 -2.18
C LEU A 20 0.88 -7.62 -3.63
N GLN A 21 0.14 -7.00 -4.55
CA GLN A 21 0.43 -7.03 -5.97
C GLN A 21 0.07 -5.66 -6.57
N ILE A 22 0.97 -5.13 -7.38
CA ILE A 22 0.76 -3.90 -8.14
C ILE A 22 0.73 -4.30 -9.61
N THR A 23 -0.37 -3.98 -10.27
CA THR A 23 -0.58 -4.21 -11.70
C THR A 23 -0.85 -2.89 -12.38
N SER A 24 -0.42 -2.76 -13.64
CA SER A 24 -0.86 -1.65 -14.48
C SER A 24 -2.34 -1.78 -14.78
N ASP A 25 -3.03 -0.65 -14.92
CA ASP A 25 -4.42 -0.61 -15.34
C ASP A 25 -4.60 -1.33 -16.69
N PRO A 26 -5.69 -2.10 -16.90
CA PRO A 26 -6.03 -2.70 -18.19
C PRO A 26 -6.03 -1.70 -19.35
N GLU A 27 -6.39 -0.44 -19.12
CA GLU A 27 -6.45 0.63 -20.14
C GLU A 27 -5.08 1.29 -20.39
N CYS A 28 -4.07 1.05 -19.54
CA CYS A 28 -2.71 1.53 -19.80
C CYS A 28 -2.12 0.81 -21.03
N ARG A 29 -1.70 1.61 -22.03
CA ARG A 29 -1.01 1.14 -23.25
C ARG A 29 0.29 0.40 -22.94
N GLU A 30 1.04 0.89 -21.94
CA GLU A 30 2.25 0.23 -21.46
C GLU A 30 1.92 -0.65 -20.26
N LYS A 31 2.16 -1.96 -20.39
CA LYS A 31 2.03 -2.91 -19.29
C LYS A 31 3.33 -2.93 -18.50
N VAL A 32 3.38 -2.17 -17.42
CA VAL A 32 4.50 -2.17 -16.49
C VAL A 32 4.24 -3.18 -15.37
N SER A 33 5.23 -4.03 -15.10
CA SER A 33 5.21 -4.95 -13.98
C SER A 33 6.05 -4.40 -12.84
N TYR A 34 5.56 -4.54 -11.60
CA TYR A 34 6.23 -4.02 -10.41
C TYR A 34 6.51 -5.12 -9.40
N ARG A 35 7.62 -5.00 -8.70
CA ARG A 35 7.96 -5.82 -7.53
C ARG A 35 8.11 -4.94 -6.30
N VAL A 36 7.35 -5.28 -5.26
CA VAL A 36 7.45 -4.68 -3.93
C VAL A 36 8.52 -5.43 -3.14
N THR A 37 9.51 -4.71 -2.60
CA THR A 37 10.56 -5.31 -1.75
C THR A 37 10.25 -5.18 -0.27
N ALA A 38 9.51 -4.14 0.13
CA ALA A 38 8.99 -4.01 1.48
C ALA A 38 7.76 -3.08 1.54
N ALA A 39 6.85 -3.37 2.46
CA ALA A 39 5.66 -2.59 2.76
C ALA A 39 5.45 -2.48 4.27
N GLU A 40 4.84 -1.39 4.70
CA GLU A 40 4.39 -1.18 6.08
C GLU A 40 2.88 -1.36 6.12
N ILE A 41 2.40 -2.20 7.04
CA ILE A 41 0.97 -2.47 7.23
C ILE A 41 0.59 -2.13 8.66
N THR A 42 -0.40 -1.27 8.82
CA THR A 42 -0.85 -0.77 10.12
C THR A 42 -2.35 -0.90 10.24
N LEU A 43 -2.85 -1.44 11.35
CA LEU A 43 -4.27 -1.34 11.70
C LEU A 43 -4.54 0.07 12.26
N VAL A 44 -5.57 0.75 11.78
CA VAL A 44 -5.88 2.13 12.19
C VAL A 44 -7.31 2.22 12.70
N ARG A 45 -7.49 2.87 13.85
CA ARG A 45 -8.79 3.10 14.50
C ARG A 45 -9.03 4.60 14.68
N GLY A 46 -10.11 5.12 14.11
CA GLY A 46 -10.46 6.54 14.25
C GLY A 46 -9.30 7.48 13.86
N GLY A 47 -8.52 7.10 12.85
CA GLY A 47 -7.33 7.84 12.40
C GLY A 47 -6.05 7.62 13.22
N ARG A 48 -6.08 6.82 14.28
CA ARG A 48 -4.91 6.52 15.13
C ARG A 48 -4.32 5.14 14.80
N PRO A 49 -3.01 5.02 14.53
CA PRO A 49 -2.38 3.74 14.29
C PRO A 49 -2.37 2.89 15.57
N LEU A 50 -2.74 1.62 15.43
CA LEU A 50 -2.60 0.60 16.47
C LEU A 50 -1.28 -0.13 16.24
N LEU A 51 -0.44 -0.15 17.28
CA LEU A 51 0.86 -0.80 17.23
C LEU A 51 0.74 -2.32 17.49
N PRO A 52 1.64 -3.13 16.92
CA PRO A 52 2.76 -2.72 16.06
C PRO A 52 2.35 -2.52 14.59
N THR A 53 3.05 -1.63 13.89
CA THR A 53 3.09 -1.65 12.42
C THR A 53 3.91 -2.86 11.96
N LEU A 54 3.38 -3.62 11.01
CA LEU A 54 4.06 -4.77 10.41
C LEU A 54 4.94 -4.31 9.25
N LEU A 55 6.22 -4.65 9.30
CA LEU A 55 7.12 -4.53 8.15
C LEU A 55 7.13 -5.85 7.38
N VAL A 56 6.55 -5.84 6.18
CA VAL A 56 6.42 -7.01 5.31
C VAL A 56 7.46 -6.92 4.21
N LYS A 57 8.35 -7.91 4.10
CA LYS A 57 9.44 -7.95 3.10
C LYS A 57 9.19 -8.91 1.93
N GLN A 58 8.02 -9.54 1.92
CA GLN A 58 7.58 -10.47 0.88
C GLN A 58 6.21 -10.03 0.36
N PRO A 59 5.78 -10.45 -0.84
CA PRO A 59 4.45 -10.12 -1.33
C PRO A 59 3.32 -10.65 -0.43
N GLN A 60 3.56 -11.72 0.33
CA GLN A 60 2.61 -12.30 1.27
C GLN A 60 2.75 -11.62 2.64
N ALA A 61 1.63 -11.17 3.19
CA ALA A 61 1.55 -10.61 4.54
C ALA A 61 0.61 -11.45 5.41
N ASP A 62 1.04 -11.74 6.63
CA ASP A 62 0.24 -12.36 7.68
C ASP A 62 -0.37 -11.28 8.56
N LEU A 63 -1.70 -11.24 8.63
CA LEU A 63 -2.47 -10.26 9.39
C LEU A 63 -3.13 -10.87 10.62
N ARG A 64 -2.88 -12.14 10.94
CA ARG A 64 -3.51 -12.83 12.09
C ARG A 64 -3.29 -12.08 13.41
N GLY A 65 -2.15 -11.40 13.57
CA GLY A 65 -1.87 -10.57 14.74
C GLY A 65 -2.82 -9.38 14.93
N PHE A 66 -3.44 -8.88 13.86
CA PHE A 66 -4.41 -7.78 13.93
C PHE A 66 -5.85 -8.24 14.19
N MET A 67 -6.18 -9.49 13.87
CA MET A 67 -7.57 -9.99 13.95
C MET A 67 -8.20 -9.84 15.34
N PRO A 68 -7.55 -10.19 16.47
CA PRO A 68 -8.13 -10.05 17.80
C PRO A 68 -8.39 -8.60 18.21
N HIS A 69 -7.73 -7.65 17.55
CA HIS A 69 -7.79 -6.23 17.88
C HIS A 69 -8.67 -5.43 16.92
N SER A 70 -9.04 -6.02 15.77
CA SER A 70 -9.84 -5.38 14.73
C SER A 70 -11.30 -5.20 15.15
N ARG A 71 -11.90 -4.10 14.70
CA ARG A 71 -13.31 -3.76 14.88
C ARG A 71 -13.89 -3.21 13.58
N SER A 72 -15.20 -3.33 13.43
CA SER A 72 -15.95 -2.64 12.39
C SER A 72 -15.64 -1.14 12.41
N GLY A 73 -15.35 -0.57 11.22
CA GLY A 73 -14.96 0.83 11.07
C GLY A 73 -13.46 1.12 11.25
N ASP A 74 -12.67 0.15 11.73
CA ASP A 74 -11.21 0.23 11.59
C ASP A 74 -10.82 0.09 10.11
N TYR A 75 -9.57 0.41 9.78
CA TYR A 75 -9.03 0.11 8.46
C TYR A 75 -7.59 -0.39 8.51
N VAL A 76 -7.24 -1.26 7.57
CA VAL A 76 -5.86 -1.63 7.31
C VAL A 76 -5.26 -0.60 6.36
N TYR A 77 -4.20 0.06 6.82
CA TYR A 77 -3.41 1.00 6.06
C TYR A 77 -2.14 0.30 5.57
N VAL A 78 -1.94 0.26 4.25
CA VAL A 78 -0.75 -0.27 3.61
C VAL A 78 0.02 0.88 2.97
N PHE A 79 1.30 1.00 3.28
CA PHE A 79 2.20 1.97 2.68
C PHE A 79 3.41 1.27 2.07
N ILE A 80 3.70 1.60 0.81
CA ILE A 80 4.85 1.10 0.07
C ILE A 80 5.69 2.31 -0.34
N PRO A 81 6.81 2.59 0.36
CA PRO A 81 7.74 3.64 -0.05
C PRO A 81 8.25 3.38 -1.48
N TYR A 82 8.41 4.42 -2.31
CA TYR A 82 8.93 4.25 -3.67
C TYR A 82 10.32 3.60 -3.73
N LYS A 83 11.17 3.83 -2.72
CA LYS A 83 12.47 3.15 -2.57
C LYS A 83 12.36 1.62 -2.46
N ASN A 84 11.18 1.13 -2.06
CA ASN A 84 10.86 -0.28 -1.92
C ASN A 84 10.05 -0.82 -3.13
N LEU A 85 10.01 -0.07 -4.22
CA LEU A 85 9.39 -0.46 -5.47
C LEU A 85 10.45 -0.65 -6.55
N ARG A 86 10.34 -1.75 -7.29
CA ARG A 86 11.18 -2.05 -8.45
C ARG A 86 10.30 -2.25 -9.68
N VAL A 87 10.74 -1.72 -10.80
CA VAL A 87 10.14 -2.03 -12.11
C VAL A 87 10.77 -3.31 -12.62
N VAL A 88 9.93 -4.23 -13.10
CA VAL A 88 10.38 -5.46 -13.77
C VAL A 88 10.44 -5.16 -15.25
N SER A 89 11.66 -5.10 -15.79
CA SER A 89 11.94 -4.93 -17.21
C SER A 89 11.49 -6.15 -18.03
N ALA A 90 11.38 -6.01 -19.35
CA ALA A 90 10.99 -7.09 -20.25
C ALA A 90 11.97 -8.29 -20.22
N ASP A 91 13.24 -8.04 -19.92
CA ASP A 91 14.29 -9.06 -19.74
C ASP A 91 14.29 -9.69 -18.33
N GLY A 92 13.33 -9.32 -17.47
CA GLY A 92 13.20 -9.80 -16.10
C GLY A 92 14.11 -9.10 -15.08
N THR A 93 14.92 -8.12 -15.52
CA THR A 93 15.78 -7.34 -14.61
C THR A 93 14.96 -6.41 -13.72
N LEU A 94 15.49 -6.13 -12.52
CA LEU A 94 14.85 -5.23 -11.55
C LEU A 94 15.51 -3.86 -11.60
N GLN A 95 14.78 -2.86 -12.06
CA GLN A 95 15.23 -1.48 -12.05
C GLN A 95 14.60 -0.71 -10.87
N PRO A 96 15.32 0.26 -10.28
CA PRO A 96 14.72 1.18 -9.32
C PRO A 96 13.48 1.86 -9.92
N TYR A 97 12.41 1.97 -9.14
CA TYR A 97 11.31 2.84 -9.53
C TYR A 97 11.75 4.31 -9.41
N LEU A 98 11.68 5.03 -10.52
CA LEU A 98 11.89 6.48 -10.56
C LEU A 98 10.52 7.15 -10.44
N PRO A 99 10.21 7.80 -9.30
CA PRO A 99 8.94 8.48 -9.15
C PRO A 99 8.82 9.63 -10.16
N PRO A 100 7.60 9.92 -10.65
CA PRO A 100 7.38 11.09 -11.48
C PRO A 100 7.85 12.34 -10.72
N ALA A 101 8.53 13.24 -11.42
CA ALA A 101 8.98 14.49 -10.82
C ALA A 101 7.79 15.20 -10.17
N SER A 102 7.86 15.43 -8.86
CA SER A 102 6.79 16.10 -8.13
C SER A 102 6.51 17.42 -8.81
N ALA A 103 5.30 17.58 -9.36
CA ALA A 103 4.84 18.89 -9.80
C ALA A 103 4.91 19.79 -8.57
N LYS A 104 5.84 20.75 -8.58
CA LYS A 104 5.96 21.75 -7.50
C LYS A 104 4.61 22.44 -7.39
N SER A 105 3.82 22.06 -6.40
CA SER A 105 2.62 22.80 -6.05
C SER A 105 3.09 24.12 -5.43
N GLU A 106 2.97 25.20 -6.19
CA GLU A 106 3.10 26.55 -5.71
C GLU A 106 1.96 26.84 -4.73
N SER A 107 2.16 26.55 -3.45
CA SER A 107 1.47 27.28 -2.39
C SER A 107 2.28 27.24 -1.10
N ARG A 108 2.74 28.43 -0.71
CA ARG A 108 3.25 28.71 0.64
C ARG A 108 2.12 28.48 1.63
N GLN A 109 2.08 27.31 2.25
CA GLN A 109 1.39 27.14 3.51
C GLN A 109 2.27 26.26 4.40
N ARG A 110 2.86 26.88 5.43
CA ARG A 110 3.51 26.18 6.53
C ARG A 110 2.42 25.56 7.41
N ASP A 111 1.70 24.61 6.85
CA ASP A 111 1.08 23.55 7.63
C ASP A 111 2.05 22.37 7.59
N VAL A 112 2.13 21.61 8.68
CA VAL A 112 2.86 20.34 8.69
C VAL A 112 2.08 19.36 7.81
N THR A 113 2.21 19.53 6.50
CA THR A 113 1.70 18.62 5.50
C THR A 113 2.52 17.32 5.62
N PRO A 114 1.91 16.12 5.60
CA PRO A 114 2.65 14.84 5.60
C PRO A 114 3.38 14.58 4.26
N ASP A 115 4.00 15.59 3.68
CA ASP A 115 4.39 15.71 2.28
C ASP A 115 5.79 15.10 1.99
N ALA A 116 6.28 14.22 2.85
CA ALA A 116 7.58 13.58 2.67
C ALA A 116 7.51 12.05 2.48
N ALA A 117 6.34 11.43 2.69
CA ALA A 117 6.17 9.99 2.50
C ALA A 117 5.89 9.66 1.03
N GLN A 118 6.93 9.73 0.18
CA GLN A 118 6.82 9.36 -1.23
C GLN A 118 6.59 7.84 -1.37
N GLY A 119 5.38 7.44 -1.75
CA GLY A 119 5.02 6.03 -1.89
C GLY A 119 3.60 5.78 -2.35
N ILE A 120 3.25 4.50 -2.45
CA ILE A 120 1.90 4.03 -2.76
C ILE A 120 1.17 3.77 -1.46
N VAL A 121 -0.07 4.26 -1.37
CA VAL A 121 -0.96 4.07 -0.21
C VAL A 121 -2.18 3.27 -0.63
N PHE A 122 -2.56 2.30 0.19
CA PHE A 122 -3.82 1.57 0.06
C PHE A 122 -4.53 1.53 1.41
N LYS A 123 -5.85 1.77 1.39
CA LYS A 123 -6.72 1.75 2.57
C LYS A 123 -7.81 0.71 2.38
N TRP A 124 -7.95 -0.18 3.35
CA TRP A 124 -8.97 -1.22 3.37
C TRP A 124 -9.84 -1.07 4.62
N ILE A 125 -11.08 -0.65 4.43
CA ILE A 125 -12.08 -0.51 5.50
C ILE A 125 -12.56 -1.88 5.96
N LEU A 126 -12.60 -2.08 7.29
CA LEU A 126 -13.07 -3.31 7.92
C LEU A 126 -14.55 -3.18 8.30
N LEU A 127 -15.31 -4.24 8.00
CA LEU A 127 -16.71 -4.41 8.37
C LEU A 127 -16.86 -5.24 9.63
#